data_AF-A0ABD5T490-F1
#
_entry.id   AF-A0ABD5T490-F1
#
_cell.length_a   1.000
_cell.length_b   1.000
_cell.length_c   1.000
_cell.angle_alpha   90.00
_cell.angle_beta   90.00
_cell.angle_gamma   90.00
#
_symmetry.space_group_name_H-M   'P 1'
#
loop_
_entity.id
_entity.type
_entity.pdbx_description
1 polymer ?
#
loop_
_entity_poly.entity_id
_entity_poly.type
_entity_poly.pdbx_seq_one_letter_code
_entity_poly.pdbx_strand_id
1 'polypeptide(L)'
;DAVGDAEFATYNVGTRTPPLVEENEALLREEVGLDADAGEPFNSEFNREVGKRVGRLTDTEVSFDRPDVQFTIDLADDSVDAKVNSTFVYGRYRKLKRDIPQTEWPCRECNGSGRQGADPCDHCGGSGYLYDDSVEEYTAPVVEDVMDGTEATFHGAGREDVDALMLGTGRPFVIEVEEPRRRRVDTDRLQSDINAFADGAVEVEGLRLATYDMVERVKEHDASKRYRAEVAFDADVDVDALADAL
;
A
#
# COMPACT_ATOMS: atom_id res chain seq x y z
N ASP A 1 -21.52 -2.51 12.52
CA ASP A 1 -21.89 -3.49 11.47
C ASP A 1 -21.08 -3.28 10.20
N ALA A 2 -21.32 -2.21 9.42
CA ALA A 2 -20.64 -2.01 8.12
C ALA A 2 -19.08 -1.99 8.19
N VAL A 3 -18.50 -1.42 9.25
CA VAL A 3 -17.03 -1.32 9.44
C VAL A 3 -16.44 -2.50 10.23
N GLY A 4 -17.27 -3.44 10.71
CA GLY A 4 -16.85 -4.55 11.56
C GLY A 4 -16.04 -4.08 12.78
N ASP A 5 -14.89 -4.75 13.00
CA ASP A 5 -13.93 -4.47 14.07
C ASP A 5 -12.72 -3.64 13.58
N ALA A 6 -12.79 -3.04 12.39
CA ALA A 6 -11.66 -2.29 11.85
C ALA A 6 -11.35 -1.04 12.67
N GLU A 7 -10.07 -0.84 12.99
CA GLU A 7 -9.57 0.36 13.64
C GLU A 7 -9.53 1.54 12.65
N PHE A 8 -10.02 2.70 13.08
CA PHE A 8 -9.89 3.95 12.34
C PHE A 8 -9.80 5.14 13.27
N ALA A 9 -9.01 6.14 12.88
CA ALA A 9 -8.93 7.42 13.59
C ALA A 9 -9.66 8.54 12.84
N THR A 10 -9.80 8.39 11.53
CA THR A 10 -10.44 9.36 10.65
C THR A 10 -11.55 8.74 9.81
N TYR A 11 -12.59 9.51 9.51
CA TYR A 11 -13.69 9.03 8.70
C TYR A 11 -14.28 10.14 7.83
N ASN A 12 -15.08 9.76 6.85
CA ASN A 12 -15.96 10.66 6.12
C ASN A 12 -17.32 9.99 5.91
N VAL A 13 -18.37 10.79 5.82
CA VAL A 13 -19.74 10.36 5.55
C VAL A 13 -20.22 11.03 4.28
N GLY A 14 -20.53 10.21 3.27
CA GLY A 14 -21.23 10.63 2.08
C GLY A 14 -22.62 10.01 2.03
N THR A 15 -23.50 10.62 1.23
CA THR A 15 -24.86 10.13 1.02
C THR A 15 -25.18 10.06 -0.46
N ARG A 16 -25.71 8.91 -0.90
CA ARG A 16 -26.37 8.77 -2.19
C ARG A 16 -27.82 9.22 -2.02
N THR A 17 -28.08 10.46 -2.44
CA THR A 17 -29.41 11.05 -2.36
C THR A 17 -30.25 10.54 -3.54
N PRO A 18 -31.49 10.08 -3.32
CA PRO A 18 -32.36 9.63 -4.41
C PRO A 18 -32.67 10.81 -5.34
N PRO A 19 -32.74 10.62 -6.67
CA PRO A 19 -33.05 11.70 -7.61
C PRO A 19 -34.34 12.44 -7.25
N LEU A 20 -35.35 11.73 -6.73
CA LEU A 20 -36.60 12.35 -6.29
C LEU A 20 -36.39 13.40 -5.18
N VAL A 21 -35.45 13.18 -4.25
CA VAL A 21 -35.15 14.13 -3.18
C VAL A 21 -34.38 15.34 -3.73
N GLU A 22 -33.42 15.10 -4.62
CA GLU A 22 -32.64 16.18 -5.27
C GLU A 22 -33.55 17.09 -6.12
N GLU A 23 -34.44 16.50 -6.92
CA GLU A 23 -35.39 17.25 -7.75
C GLU A 23 -36.42 18.02 -6.90
N ASN A 24 -36.94 17.40 -5.84
CA ASN A 24 -37.88 18.09 -4.92
C ASN A 24 -37.20 19.25 -4.19
N GLU A 25 -35.93 19.12 -3.79
CA GLU A 25 -35.17 20.22 -3.22
C GLU A 25 -35.01 21.36 -4.22
N ALA A 26 -34.62 21.05 -5.46
CA ALA A 26 -34.45 22.05 -6.51
C ALA A 26 -35.74 22.82 -6.79
N LEU A 27 -36.86 22.09 -6.96
CA LEU A 27 -38.19 22.67 -7.17
C LEU A 27 -38.62 23.56 -6.00
N LEU A 28 -38.47 23.09 -4.77
CA LEU A 28 -38.82 23.87 -3.58
C LEU A 28 -38.04 25.19 -3.55
N ARG A 29 -36.73 25.15 -3.82
CA ARG A 29 -35.87 26.34 -3.81
C ARG A 29 -36.29 27.35 -4.89
N GLU A 30 -36.64 26.87 -6.07
CA GLU A 30 -37.18 27.70 -7.15
C GLU A 30 -38.53 28.32 -6.76
N GLU A 31 -39.47 27.51 -6.25
CA GLU A 31 -40.82 27.94 -5.89
C GLU A 31 -40.83 29.04 -4.83
N VAL A 32 -39.92 28.97 -3.85
CA VAL A 32 -39.82 29.98 -2.79
C VAL A 32 -38.87 31.14 -3.13
N GLY A 33 -38.25 31.11 -4.32
CA GLY A 33 -37.32 32.15 -4.77
C GLY A 33 -36.06 32.29 -3.91
N LEU A 34 -35.51 31.16 -3.44
CA LEU A 34 -34.26 31.16 -2.66
C LEU A 34 -33.08 31.54 -3.55
N ASP A 35 -32.22 32.41 -3.02
CA ASP A 35 -30.92 32.67 -3.65
C ASP A 35 -30.09 31.38 -3.71
N ALA A 36 -29.20 31.29 -4.71
CA ALA A 36 -28.39 30.09 -4.94
C ALA A 36 -27.53 29.69 -3.73
N ASP A 37 -27.12 30.66 -2.93
CA ASP A 37 -26.31 30.52 -1.71
C ASP A 37 -27.14 30.51 -0.41
N ALA A 38 -28.47 30.56 -0.50
CA ALA A 38 -29.34 30.56 0.67
C ALA A 38 -29.49 29.17 1.29
N GLY A 39 -28.79 28.91 2.39
CA GLY A 39 -28.86 27.64 3.13
C GLY A 39 -28.05 26.51 2.47
N GLU A 40 -27.81 25.43 3.23
CA GLU A 40 -27.05 24.27 2.77
C GLU A 40 -27.96 23.32 1.96
N PRO A 41 -27.45 22.68 0.88
CA PRO A 41 -28.16 21.60 0.20
C PRO A 41 -28.43 20.43 1.14
N PHE A 42 -29.50 19.68 0.90
CA PHE A 42 -29.89 18.51 1.70
C PHE A 42 -28.72 17.55 1.92
N ASN A 43 -27.99 17.19 0.85
CA ASN A 43 -26.89 16.24 0.94
C ASN A 43 -25.78 16.73 1.89
N SER A 44 -25.41 18.01 1.79
CA SER A 44 -24.39 18.62 2.66
C SER A 44 -24.83 18.67 4.12
N GLU A 45 -26.08 19.10 4.38
CA GLU A 45 -26.63 19.20 5.73
C GLU A 45 -26.77 17.81 6.38
N PHE A 46 -27.28 16.85 5.62
CA PHE A 46 -27.43 15.45 6.04
C PHE A 46 -26.07 14.81 6.37
N ASN A 47 -25.08 14.91 5.46
CA ASN A 47 -23.72 14.39 5.71
C ASN A 47 -23.10 15.03 6.96
N ARG A 48 -23.27 16.33 7.16
CA ARG A 48 -22.74 17.05 8.31
C ARG A 48 -23.40 16.61 9.62
N GLU A 49 -24.73 16.48 9.65
CA GLU A 49 -25.45 16.09 10.85
C GLU A 49 -25.24 14.61 11.21
N VAL A 50 -25.19 13.71 10.23
CA VAL A 50 -24.83 12.31 10.45
C VAL A 50 -23.35 12.20 10.85
N GLY A 51 -22.45 12.88 10.13
CA GLY A 51 -21.03 12.91 10.41
C GLY A 51 -20.72 13.30 11.85
N LYS A 52 -21.33 14.37 12.37
CA LYS A 52 -21.20 14.76 13.79
C LYS A 52 -21.61 13.67 14.77
N ARG A 53 -22.62 12.85 14.43
CA ARG A 53 -23.08 11.75 15.29
C ARG A 53 -22.09 10.60 15.26
N VAL A 54 -21.59 10.23 14.08
CA VAL A 54 -20.56 9.19 13.92
C VAL A 54 -19.35 9.53 14.79
N GLY A 55 -18.74 10.70 14.62
CA GLY A 55 -17.52 11.07 15.35
C GLY A 55 -17.69 11.11 16.86
N ARG A 56 -18.88 11.49 17.37
CA ARG A 56 -19.19 11.41 18.81
C ARG A 56 -19.33 9.98 19.33
N LEU A 57 -19.82 9.06 18.49
CA LEU A 57 -20.03 7.66 18.87
C LEU A 57 -18.72 6.86 18.80
N THR A 58 -17.84 7.24 17.87
CA THR A 58 -16.60 6.50 17.58
C THR A 58 -15.36 7.15 18.18
N ASP A 59 -15.45 8.39 18.68
CA ASP A 59 -14.30 9.20 19.14
C ASP A 59 -13.22 9.37 18.05
N THR A 60 -13.67 9.64 16.83
CA THR A 60 -12.81 9.79 15.63
C THR A 60 -13.03 11.15 14.97
N GLU A 61 -12.11 11.54 14.09
CA GLU A 61 -12.12 12.86 13.45
C GLU A 61 -12.59 12.78 11.99
N VAL A 62 -13.27 13.82 11.51
CA VAL A 62 -13.64 13.91 10.09
C VAL A 62 -12.40 14.25 9.26
N SER A 63 -12.17 13.51 8.18
CA SER A 63 -11.17 13.83 7.16
C SER A 63 -11.80 13.78 5.78
N PHE A 64 -11.69 14.86 5.01
CA PHE A 64 -12.25 14.97 3.66
C PHE A 64 -11.29 14.53 2.55
N ASP A 65 -10.04 14.24 2.91
CA ASP A 65 -8.99 13.90 1.96
C ASP A 65 -8.97 12.38 1.74
N ARG A 66 -8.09 11.65 2.45
CA ARG A 66 -8.11 10.19 2.51
C ARG A 66 -8.42 9.73 3.94
N PRO A 67 -9.71 9.61 4.33
CA PRO A 67 -10.07 9.09 5.64
C PRO A 67 -9.67 7.62 5.78
N ASP A 68 -9.54 7.11 6.99
CA ASP A 68 -9.37 5.67 7.22
C ASP A 68 -10.61 4.88 6.76
N VAL A 69 -11.82 5.43 7.01
CA VAL A 69 -13.08 4.82 6.60
C VAL A 69 -13.98 5.84 5.89
N GLN A 70 -14.45 5.50 4.69
CA GLN A 70 -15.48 6.25 3.98
C GLN A 70 -16.83 5.53 4.12
N PHE A 71 -17.76 6.15 4.83
CA PHE A 71 -19.14 5.68 4.88
C PHE A 71 -19.95 6.27 3.72
N THR A 72 -20.79 5.45 3.10
CA THR A 72 -21.76 5.87 2.09
C THR A 72 -23.15 5.40 2.50
N ILE A 73 -24.04 6.35 2.76
CA ILE A 73 -25.43 6.08 3.12
C ILE A 73 -26.26 6.11 1.85
N ASP A 74 -26.95 5.02 1.54
CA ASP A 74 -27.93 4.96 0.46
C ASP A 74 -29.33 5.11 1.04
N LEU A 75 -29.97 6.27 0.80
CA LEU A 75 -31.30 6.56 1.35
C LEU A 75 -32.43 5.83 0.59
N ALA A 76 -32.18 5.41 -0.65
CA ALA A 76 -33.18 4.66 -1.41
C ALA A 76 -33.24 3.21 -0.93
N ASP A 77 -32.07 2.62 -0.69
CA ASP A 77 -31.92 1.23 -0.29
C ASP A 77 -31.90 1.03 1.23
N ASP A 78 -31.99 2.10 2.02
CA ASP A 78 -31.88 2.11 3.49
C ASP A 78 -30.66 1.31 3.99
N SER A 79 -29.50 1.59 3.38
CA SER A 79 -28.27 0.84 3.61
C SER A 79 -27.07 1.74 3.85
N VAL A 80 -26.05 1.19 4.50
CA VAL A 80 -24.78 1.85 4.75
C VAL A 80 -23.65 0.95 4.27
N ASP A 81 -22.89 1.47 3.32
CA ASP A 81 -21.63 0.89 2.86
C ASP A 81 -20.45 1.57 3.58
N ALA A 82 -19.38 0.81 3.84
CA ALA A 82 -18.17 1.33 4.43
C ALA A 82 -16.95 0.82 3.66
N LYS A 83 -16.20 1.75 3.09
CA LYS A 83 -14.91 1.46 2.47
C LYS A 83 -13.78 1.72 3.47
N VAL A 84 -13.02 0.69 3.82
CA VAL A 84 -11.81 0.81 4.63
C VAL A 84 -10.63 1.10 3.71
N ASN A 85 -10.02 2.28 3.83
CA ASN A 85 -8.90 2.68 2.96
C ASN A 85 -7.59 2.04 3.46
N SER A 86 -6.67 1.74 2.53
CA SER A 86 -5.38 1.12 2.85
C SER A 86 -4.57 1.88 3.91
N THR A 87 -3.69 1.17 4.62
CA THR A 87 -2.64 1.75 5.46
C THR A 87 -1.25 1.45 4.90
N PHE A 88 -0.22 2.16 5.37
CA PHE A 88 1.09 2.13 4.74
C PHE A 88 2.21 2.02 5.77
N VAL A 89 3.20 1.17 5.49
CA VAL A 89 4.45 1.07 6.25
C VAL A 89 5.61 1.42 5.33
N TYR A 90 6.34 2.48 5.68
CA TYR A 90 7.59 2.86 5.02
C TYR A 90 8.78 2.18 5.68
N GLY A 91 9.79 1.82 4.88
CA GLY A 91 11.06 1.33 5.40
C GLY A 91 12.20 1.47 4.39
N ARG A 92 13.37 0.95 4.77
CA ARG A 92 14.49 0.71 3.86
C ARG A 92 14.90 -0.75 3.98
N TYR A 93 15.11 -1.41 2.85
CA TYR A 93 15.60 -2.79 2.84
C TYR A 93 17.04 -2.86 2.34
N ARG A 94 17.81 -3.78 2.92
CA ARG A 94 19.04 -4.33 2.36
C ARG A 94 18.76 -5.73 1.85
N LYS A 95 19.29 -6.04 0.69
CA LYS A 95 19.25 -7.36 0.08
C LYS A 95 20.64 -7.97 0.22
N LEU A 96 20.74 -8.97 1.08
CA LEU A 96 22.01 -9.58 1.52
C LEU A 96 22.27 -10.92 0.80
N LYS A 97 21.24 -11.49 0.17
CA LYS A 97 21.30 -12.70 -0.67
C LYS A 97 21.18 -12.33 -2.15
N ARG A 98 22.03 -12.91 -3.00
CA ARG A 98 21.88 -12.85 -4.47
C ARG A 98 20.86 -13.88 -4.93
N ASP A 99 20.42 -13.78 -6.18
CA ASP A 99 19.50 -14.72 -6.82
C ASP A 99 18.07 -14.71 -6.24
N ILE A 100 17.65 -13.56 -5.69
CA ILE A 100 16.26 -13.26 -5.32
C ILE A 100 15.82 -11.92 -5.94
N PRO A 101 14.65 -11.82 -6.59
CA PRO A 101 14.18 -10.55 -7.14
C PRO A 101 13.68 -9.60 -6.05
N GLN A 102 13.46 -8.33 -6.41
CA GLN A 102 12.82 -7.36 -5.50
C GLN A 102 11.35 -7.72 -5.25
N THR A 103 10.63 -8.08 -6.31
CA THR A 103 9.19 -8.41 -6.26
C THR A 103 8.97 -9.79 -6.82
N GLU A 104 7.81 -10.38 -6.54
CA GLU A 104 7.43 -11.68 -7.09
C GLU A 104 7.50 -11.68 -8.63
N TRP A 105 7.98 -12.80 -9.19
CA TRP A 105 8.07 -13.01 -10.65
C TRP A 105 7.19 -14.20 -11.04
N PRO A 106 5.89 -13.98 -11.30
CA PRO A 106 4.99 -15.02 -11.76
C PRO A 106 5.52 -15.72 -13.01
N CYS A 107 5.43 -17.03 -13.04
CA CYS A 107 5.86 -17.85 -14.17
C CYS A 107 5.01 -17.53 -15.40
N ARG A 108 5.65 -17.01 -16.44
CA ARG A 108 5.04 -16.61 -17.71
C ARG A 108 4.31 -17.74 -18.44
N GLU A 109 4.70 -18.99 -18.22
CA GLU A 109 4.10 -20.14 -18.92
C GLU A 109 2.77 -20.58 -18.30
N CYS A 110 2.55 -20.29 -17.00
CA CYS A 110 1.33 -20.65 -16.28
C CYS A 110 0.60 -19.45 -15.66
N ASN A 111 1.10 -18.24 -15.90
CA ASN A 111 0.59 -16.97 -15.35
C ASN A 111 0.36 -17.04 -13.83
N GLY A 112 1.38 -17.48 -13.07
CA GLY A 112 1.27 -17.57 -11.61
C GLY A 112 0.54 -18.80 -11.06
N SER A 113 -0.21 -19.54 -11.90
CA SER A 113 -1.07 -20.63 -11.39
C SER A 113 -0.35 -21.89 -10.90
N GLY A 114 0.93 -22.06 -11.24
CA GLY A 114 1.70 -23.28 -11.00
C GLY A 114 1.22 -24.49 -11.80
N ARG A 115 0.27 -24.34 -12.75
CA ARG A 115 -0.33 -25.46 -13.49
C ARG A 115 -0.43 -25.20 -14.98
N GLN A 116 -0.36 -26.28 -15.75
CA GLN A 116 -0.70 -26.31 -17.18
C GLN A 116 -1.78 -27.37 -17.40
N GLY A 117 -3.03 -26.93 -17.39
CA GLY A 117 -4.17 -27.84 -17.38
C GLY A 117 -4.28 -28.57 -16.02
N ALA A 118 -4.32 -29.90 -16.05
CA ALA A 118 -4.39 -30.71 -14.84
C ALA A 118 -3.03 -30.91 -14.16
N ASP A 119 -1.94 -30.72 -14.89
CA ASP A 119 -0.59 -31.07 -14.47
C ASP A 119 0.16 -29.86 -13.87
N PRO A 120 1.13 -30.08 -12.97
CA PRO A 120 2.04 -29.03 -12.52
C PRO A 120 2.80 -28.41 -13.70
N CYS A 121 3.05 -27.12 -13.64
CA CYS A 121 3.80 -26.42 -14.69
C CYS A 121 5.28 -26.79 -14.63
N ASP A 122 5.78 -27.46 -15.68
CA ASP A 122 7.19 -27.89 -15.78
C ASP A 122 8.19 -26.72 -15.68
N HIS A 123 7.82 -25.54 -16.20
CA HIS A 123 8.72 -24.37 -16.22
C HIS A 123 9.03 -23.81 -14.82
N CYS A 124 8.08 -23.89 -13.89
CA CYS A 124 8.27 -23.43 -12.51
C CYS A 124 8.25 -24.57 -11.49
N GLY A 125 8.26 -25.83 -11.94
CA GLY A 125 8.15 -26.99 -11.05
C GLY A 125 6.86 -27.02 -10.22
N GLY A 126 5.82 -26.29 -10.63
CA GLY A 126 4.54 -26.21 -9.93
C GLY A 126 4.39 -25.09 -8.89
N SER A 127 5.41 -24.27 -8.65
CA SER A 127 5.33 -23.16 -7.67
C SER A 127 4.44 -22.01 -8.14
N GLY A 128 4.35 -21.81 -9.46
CA GLY A 128 3.72 -20.63 -10.05
C GLY A 128 4.68 -19.46 -10.26
N TYR A 129 5.90 -19.52 -9.73
CA TYR A 129 6.87 -18.43 -9.71
C TYR A 129 8.24 -18.87 -10.25
N LEU A 130 9.02 -17.91 -10.77
CA LEU A 130 10.38 -18.19 -11.29
C LEU A 130 11.44 -18.26 -10.20
N TYR A 131 11.18 -17.63 -9.06
CA TYR A 131 12.00 -17.63 -7.88
C TYR A 131 11.11 -17.97 -6.70
N ASP A 132 11.65 -18.69 -5.73
CA ASP A 132 10.89 -19.13 -4.56
C ASP A 132 10.67 -18.00 -3.54
N ASP A 133 11.55 -16.99 -3.55
CA ASP A 133 11.52 -15.87 -2.61
C ASP A 133 11.87 -14.55 -3.30
N SER A 134 11.39 -13.44 -2.74
CA SER A 134 11.70 -12.07 -3.13
C SER A 134 11.77 -11.13 -1.93
N VAL A 135 12.28 -9.91 -2.10
CA VAL A 135 12.26 -8.89 -1.04
C VAL A 135 10.83 -8.60 -0.58
N GLU A 136 9.89 -8.53 -1.52
CA GLU A 136 8.46 -8.41 -1.26
C GLU A 136 7.94 -9.57 -0.41
N GLU A 137 8.22 -10.83 -0.77
CA GLU A 137 7.76 -12.01 -0.03
C GLU A 137 8.37 -12.12 1.38
N TYR A 138 9.58 -11.59 1.60
CA TYR A 138 10.17 -11.50 2.94
C TYR A 138 9.59 -10.39 3.81
N THR A 139 8.79 -9.47 3.25
CA THR A 139 8.36 -8.26 3.96
C THR A 139 6.84 -8.10 4.00
N ALA A 140 6.18 -8.06 2.84
CA ALA A 140 4.74 -7.79 2.71
C ALA A 140 3.84 -8.73 3.54
N PRO A 141 4.04 -10.06 3.55
CA PRO A 141 3.18 -10.96 4.31
C PRO A 141 3.22 -10.73 5.83
N VAL A 142 4.39 -10.36 6.37
CA VAL A 142 4.55 -10.07 7.80
C VAL A 142 3.81 -8.78 8.17
N VAL A 143 3.86 -7.77 7.31
CA VAL A 143 3.14 -6.51 7.52
C VAL A 143 1.63 -6.72 7.43
N GLU A 144 1.18 -7.47 6.42
CA GLU A 144 -0.23 -7.84 6.23
C GLU A 144 -0.82 -8.55 7.44
N ASP A 145 -0.14 -9.60 7.93
CA ASP A 145 -0.58 -10.39 9.08
C ASP A 145 -0.68 -9.55 10.37
N VAL A 146 0.33 -8.73 10.65
CA VAL A 146 0.35 -7.88 11.86
C VAL A 146 -0.75 -6.82 11.81
N MET A 147 -1.05 -6.29 10.62
CA MET A 147 -2.11 -5.30 10.38
C MET A 147 -3.50 -5.92 10.17
N ASP A 148 -3.59 -7.26 10.06
CA ASP A 148 -4.83 -8.01 9.81
C ASP A 148 -5.59 -7.40 8.60
N GLY A 149 -4.85 -7.25 7.49
CA GLY A 149 -5.36 -6.78 6.20
C GLY A 149 -5.72 -7.92 5.25
N THR A 150 -6.25 -7.58 4.07
CA THR A 150 -6.72 -8.56 3.08
C THR A 150 -5.73 -8.83 1.96
N GLU A 151 -4.85 -7.86 1.68
CA GLU A 151 -3.83 -7.93 0.64
C GLU A 151 -2.73 -6.90 0.95
N ALA A 152 -1.49 -7.19 0.55
CA ALA A 152 -0.39 -6.25 0.63
C ALA A 152 0.30 -6.03 -0.71
N THR A 153 0.65 -4.77 -1.01
CA THR A 153 1.38 -4.38 -2.23
C THR A 153 2.72 -3.73 -1.87
N PHE A 154 3.81 -4.20 -2.48
CA PHE A 154 5.14 -3.61 -2.33
C PHE A 154 5.43 -2.51 -3.37
N HIS A 155 5.81 -1.32 -2.90
CA HIS A 155 6.25 -0.20 -3.71
C HIS A 155 7.72 0.13 -3.41
N GLY A 156 8.65 -0.19 -4.32
CA GLY A 156 10.08 0.09 -4.17
C GLY A 156 10.57 1.36 -4.88
N ALA A 157 11.58 2.04 -4.32
CA ALA A 157 12.24 3.18 -4.97
C ALA A 157 13.19 2.72 -6.08
N GLY A 158 12.65 2.32 -7.23
CA GLY A 158 13.38 1.67 -8.33
C GLY A 158 13.69 0.20 -8.02
N ARG A 159 14.49 -0.45 -8.89
CA ARG A 159 14.82 -1.88 -8.82
C ARG A 159 16.31 -2.15 -8.93
N GLU A 160 16.74 -3.31 -8.45
CA GLU A 160 18.05 -3.92 -8.71
C GLU A 160 17.86 -5.26 -9.40
N ASP A 161 18.91 -5.72 -10.08
CA ASP A 161 18.91 -7.01 -10.73
C ASP A 161 18.90 -8.16 -9.70
N VAL A 162 18.45 -9.33 -10.16
CA VAL A 162 18.27 -10.52 -9.32
C VAL A 162 19.58 -10.97 -8.68
N ASP A 163 20.68 -10.84 -9.39
CA ASP A 163 22.02 -11.19 -8.94
C ASP A 163 22.67 -10.07 -8.12
N ALA A 164 22.13 -8.85 -8.10
CA ALA A 164 22.71 -7.72 -7.37
C ALA A 164 22.34 -7.71 -5.88
N LEU A 165 23.28 -7.29 -5.03
CA LEU A 165 23.03 -6.99 -3.62
C LEU A 165 22.60 -5.53 -3.43
N MET A 166 21.79 -5.26 -2.41
CA MET A 166 21.43 -3.92 -1.97
C MET A 166 21.98 -3.68 -0.56
N LEU A 167 23.09 -2.94 -0.46
CA LEU A 167 23.84 -2.73 0.78
C LEU A 167 23.76 -1.27 1.24
N GLY A 168 24.61 -0.89 2.20
CA GLY A 168 24.74 0.50 2.64
C GLY A 168 23.49 0.96 3.39
N THR A 169 22.89 2.08 2.99
CA THR A 169 21.66 2.61 3.63
C THR A 169 20.37 1.95 3.12
N GLY A 170 20.49 0.91 2.30
CA GLY A 170 19.35 0.19 1.73
C GLY A 170 18.52 1.03 0.75
N ARG A 171 17.53 0.37 0.14
CA ARG A 171 16.58 1.01 -0.78
C ARG A 171 15.27 1.31 -0.06
N PRO A 172 14.73 2.54 -0.18
CA PRO A 172 13.40 2.87 0.31
C PRO A 172 12.30 2.01 -0.31
N PHE A 173 11.32 1.66 0.49
CA PHE A 173 10.09 1.00 0.05
C PHE A 173 8.89 1.43 0.90
N VAL A 174 7.69 1.17 0.39
CA VAL A 174 6.42 1.24 1.11
C VAL A 174 5.67 -0.07 0.90
N ILE A 175 5.14 -0.64 1.96
CA ILE A 175 4.10 -1.68 1.89
C ILE A 175 2.76 -1.00 2.11
N GLU A 176 1.86 -1.17 1.16
CA GLU A 176 0.44 -0.82 1.28
C GLU A 176 -0.33 -2.06 1.72
N VAL A 177 -1.17 -1.94 2.75
CA VAL A 177 -2.05 -3.01 3.22
C VAL A 177 -3.50 -2.59 2.99
N GLU A 178 -4.23 -3.39 2.21
CA GLU A 178 -5.65 -3.18 1.91
C GLU A 178 -6.55 -3.64 3.08
N GLU A 179 -7.65 -2.90 3.26
CA GLU A 179 -8.68 -3.14 4.29
C GLU A 179 -8.14 -3.56 5.68
N PRO A 180 -7.16 -2.84 6.25
CA PRO A 180 -6.52 -3.25 7.50
C PRO A 180 -7.50 -3.16 8.65
N ARG A 181 -7.60 -4.22 9.46
CA ARG A 181 -8.31 -4.15 10.73
C ARG A 181 -7.50 -3.45 11.82
N ARG A 182 -6.17 -3.49 11.75
CA ARG A 182 -5.26 -2.77 12.66
C ARG A 182 -4.42 -1.77 11.90
N ARG A 183 -4.44 -0.51 12.34
CA ARG A 183 -3.67 0.57 11.69
C ARG A 183 -2.47 1.02 12.48
N ARG A 184 -2.51 0.85 13.80
CA ARG A 184 -1.43 1.26 14.71
C ARG A 184 -0.70 0.02 15.20
N VAL A 185 0.54 -0.13 14.74
CA VAL A 185 1.39 -1.27 15.09
C VAL A 185 2.71 -0.79 15.67
N ASP A 186 3.35 -1.64 16.48
CA ASP A 186 4.71 -1.40 16.96
C ASP A 186 5.69 -1.67 15.82
N THR A 187 6.21 -0.60 15.23
CA THR A 187 7.10 -0.69 14.06
C THR A 187 8.48 -1.25 14.40
N ASP A 188 8.94 -1.11 15.65
CA ASP A 188 10.23 -1.67 16.08
C ASP A 188 10.13 -3.19 16.23
N ARG A 189 9.00 -3.66 16.76
CA ARG A 189 8.68 -5.09 16.80
C ARG A 189 8.49 -5.65 15.39
N LEU A 190 7.70 -4.97 14.54
CA LEU A 190 7.49 -5.39 13.14
C LEU A 190 8.82 -5.50 12.37
N GLN A 191 9.73 -4.54 12.58
CA GLN A 191 11.07 -4.61 11.99
C GLN A 191 11.83 -5.86 12.45
N SER A 192 11.76 -6.17 13.74
CA SER A 192 12.41 -7.35 14.31
C SER A 192 11.81 -8.65 13.76
N ASP A 193 10.49 -8.71 13.61
CA ASP A 193 9.77 -9.87 13.09
C ASP A 193 10.11 -10.12 11.61
N ILE A 194 10.16 -9.07 10.78
CA ILE A 194 10.61 -9.15 9.37
C ILE A 194 12.05 -9.63 9.27
N ASN A 195 12.96 -9.04 10.06
CA ASN A 195 14.38 -9.41 10.02
C ASN A 195 14.63 -10.85 10.48
N ALA A 196 13.83 -11.34 11.43
CA ALA A 196 13.87 -12.73 11.86
C ALA A 196 13.31 -13.67 10.78
N PHE A 197 12.19 -13.30 10.16
CA PHE A 197 11.55 -14.08 9.09
C PHE A 197 12.45 -14.23 7.86
N ALA A 198 13.14 -13.15 7.48
CA ALA A 198 14.01 -13.13 6.31
C ALA A 198 15.30 -13.94 6.45
N ASP A 199 15.65 -14.44 7.65
CA ASP A 199 16.81 -15.29 7.93
C ASP A 199 18.11 -14.84 7.24
N GLY A 200 18.38 -13.53 7.27
CA GLY A 200 19.58 -12.93 6.69
C GLY A 200 19.59 -12.78 5.16
N ALA A 201 18.50 -13.11 4.45
CA ALA A 201 18.35 -12.81 3.03
C ALA A 201 18.05 -11.32 2.79
N VAL A 202 17.22 -10.73 3.66
CA VAL A 202 16.81 -9.33 3.65
C VAL A 202 16.91 -8.77 5.07
N GLU A 203 17.29 -7.50 5.19
CA GLU A 203 17.23 -6.74 6.45
C GLU A 203 16.45 -5.45 6.19
N VAL A 204 15.43 -5.16 6.99
CA VAL A 204 14.71 -3.88 6.97
C VAL A 204 15.11 -3.01 8.16
N GLU A 205 15.18 -1.71 7.91
CA GLU A 205 15.50 -0.70 8.91
C GLU A 205 14.61 0.54 8.77
N GLY A 206 14.35 1.19 9.91
CA GLY A 206 13.64 2.46 9.98
C GLY A 206 12.17 2.36 9.61
N LEU A 207 11.50 1.27 9.98
CA LEU A 207 10.07 1.10 9.72
C LEU A 207 9.25 2.18 10.41
N ARG A 208 8.28 2.76 9.68
CA ARG A 208 7.39 3.81 10.18
C ARG A 208 6.03 3.69 9.52
N LEU A 209 4.97 3.99 10.26
CA LEU A 209 3.67 4.27 9.65
C LEU A 209 3.79 5.44 8.67
N ALA A 210 3.16 5.31 7.52
CA ALA A 210 3.23 6.27 6.42
C ALA A 210 1.82 6.62 5.92
N THR A 211 1.76 7.66 5.10
CA THR A 211 0.56 8.05 4.36
C THR A 211 0.65 7.58 2.91
N TYR A 212 -0.48 7.63 2.21
CA TYR A 212 -0.55 7.31 0.78
C TYR A 212 0.49 8.09 -0.06
N ASP A 213 0.74 9.36 0.25
CA ASP A 213 1.72 10.20 -0.44
C ASP A 213 3.15 9.63 -0.40
N MET A 214 3.45 8.75 0.57
CA MET A 214 4.75 8.11 0.64
C MET A 214 5.00 7.17 -0.56
N VAL A 215 3.95 6.59 -1.15
CA VAL A 215 4.06 5.76 -2.36
C VAL A 215 4.66 6.58 -3.51
N GLU A 216 4.13 7.76 -3.75
CA GLU A 216 4.65 8.69 -4.77
C GLU A 216 6.08 9.12 -4.42
N ARG A 217 6.32 9.54 -3.17
CA ARG A 217 7.67 9.96 -2.72
C ARG A 217 8.74 8.88 -2.87
N VAL A 218 8.38 7.60 -2.71
CA VAL A 218 9.28 6.47 -2.93
C VAL A 218 9.49 6.21 -4.42
N LYS A 219 8.43 6.26 -5.24
CA LYS A 219 8.53 6.09 -6.70
C LYS A 219 9.34 7.19 -7.37
N GLU A 220 9.21 8.41 -6.89
CA GLU A 220 9.90 9.60 -7.42
C GLU A 220 11.21 9.92 -6.68
N HIS A 221 11.69 9.01 -5.82
CA HIS A 221 12.87 9.27 -5.01
C HIS A 221 14.12 9.48 -5.87
N ASP A 222 14.48 10.75 -6.09
CA ASP A 222 15.73 11.13 -6.70
C ASP A 222 16.88 10.86 -5.71
N ALA A 223 17.71 9.89 -6.04
CA ALA A 223 18.80 9.43 -5.20
C ALA A 223 20.08 9.29 -6.01
N SER A 224 21.17 9.85 -5.48
CA SER A 224 22.52 9.49 -5.91
C SER A 224 22.80 8.05 -5.49
N LYS A 225 23.14 7.20 -6.47
CA LYS A 225 23.41 5.77 -6.25
C LYS A 225 24.91 5.52 -6.28
N ARG A 226 25.40 4.69 -5.37
CA ARG A 226 26.80 4.26 -5.31
C ARG A 226 26.88 2.76 -5.49
N TYR A 227 27.69 2.33 -6.44
CA TYR A 227 27.88 0.91 -6.76
C TYR A 227 29.30 0.47 -6.43
N ARG A 228 29.46 -0.83 -6.18
CA ARG A 228 30.75 -1.51 -6.14
C ARG A 228 30.65 -2.75 -7.01
N ALA A 229 31.47 -2.82 -8.04
CA ALA A 229 31.60 -3.98 -8.91
C ALA A 229 32.95 -4.66 -8.65
N GLU A 230 32.95 -5.98 -8.69
CA GLU A 230 34.16 -6.79 -8.76
C GLU A 230 34.33 -7.23 -10.21
N VAL A 231 35.51 -6.98 -10.79
CA VAL A 231 35.78 -7.21 -12.21
C VAL A 231 36.97 -8.15 -12.33
N ALA A 232 36.78 -9.22 -13.11
CA ALA A 232 37.86 -10.12 -13.52
C ALA A 232 38.26 -9.80 -14.95
N PHE A 233 39.56 -9.77 -15.22
CA PHE A 233 40.12 -9.52 -16.55
C PHE A 233 40.74 -10.81 -17.10
N ASP A 234 40.62 -11.02 -18.41
CA ASP A 234 41.21 -12.19 -19.08
C ASP A 234 42.75 -12.14 -19.16
N ALA A 235 43.34 -10.97 -18.87
CA ALA A 235 44.77 -10.74 -18.82
C ALA A 235 45.11 -9.70 -17.73
N ASP A 236 46.40 -9.65 -17.34
CA ASP A 236 46.90 -8.64 -16.41
C ASP A 236 46.64 -7.23 -16.95
N VAL A 237 46.09 -6.36 -16.09
CA VAL A 237 45.82 -4.96 -16.39
C VAL A 237 46.74 -4.09 -15.55
N ASP A 238 47.40 -3.14 -16.20
CA ASP A 238 48.21 -2.14 -15.52
C ASP A 238 47.32 -1.19 -14.70
N VAL A 239 47.70 -0.96 -13.44
CA VAL A 239 46.87 -0.21 -12.47
C VAL A 239 46.74 1.26 -12.87
N ASP A 240 47.78 1.87 -13.43
CA ASP A 240 47.76 3.27 -13.83
C ASP A 240 46.87 3.43 -15.07
N ALA A 241 46.98 2.51 -16.04
CA ALA A 241 46.10 2.49 -17.21
C ALA A 241 44.61 2.28 -16.85
N LEU A 242 44.32 1.46 -15.83
CA LEU A 242 42.95 1.29 -15.32
C LEU A 242 42.45 2.56 -14.63
N ALA A 243 43.29 3.23 -13.84
CA ALA A 243 42.93 4.46 -13.16
C ALA A 243 42.66 5.62 -14.14
N ASP A 244 43.45 5.71 -15.22
CA ASP A 244 43.26 6.72 -16.27
C ASP A 244 41.98 6.50 -17.10
N ALA A 245 41.46 5.27 -17.14
CA ALA A 245 40.26 4.91 -17.88
C ALA A 245 38.94 5.09 -17.10
N LEU A 246 39.01 5.24 -15.78
CA LEU A 246 37.86 5.42 -14.86
C LEU A 246 37.49 6.89 -14.67
#